data_AF-A0A926KVM6-F1
#
_entry.id   AF-A0A926KVM6-F1
#
_cell.length_a   1.000
_cell.length_b   1.000
_cell.length_c   1.000
_cell.angle_alpha   90.00
_cell.angle_beta   90.00
_cell.angle_gamma   90.00
#
_symmetry.space_group_name_H-M   'P 1'
#
loop_
_entity.id
_entity.type
_entity.pdbx_description
1 polymer ?
#
loop_
_entity_poly.entity_id
_entity_poly.type
_entity_poly.pdbx_seq_one_letter_code
_entity_poly.pdbx_strand_id
1 'polypeptide(L)'
;MDQTTIWPGDHKMVTVNAELNSSDAVSGVESVVLTSITCDQPDSGLGDIQADFGTSATSFSLRAEKSRIYTITYTATDKAGNKTVVSATVTVPHDQS
;
A
#
# COMPACT_ATOMS: atom_id res chain seq x y z
N MET A 1 4.51 7.44 -1.00
CA MET A 1 3.19 7.10 -1.61
C MET A 1 2.63 8.42 -2.10
N ASP A 2 2.03 8.42 -3.29
CA ASP A 2 1.43 9.63 -3.89
C ASP A 2 0.32 10.22 -2.99
N GLN A 3 -0.43 9.33 -2.33
CA GLN A 3 -1.47 9.69 -1.38
C GLN A 3 -1.49 8.70 -0.21
N THR A 4 -1.70 9.23 1.00
CA THR A 4 -1.90 8.45 2.23
C THR A 4 -3.29 8.65 2.81
N THR A 5 -4.14 9.40 2.10
CA THR A 5 -5.52 9.70 2.52
C THR A 5 -6.43 9.63 1.31
N ILE A 6 -7.48 8.80 1.39
CA ILE A 6 -8.49 8.67 0.35
C ILE A 6 -9.73 9.42 0.81
N TRP A 7 -10.16 10.42 0.03
CA TRP A 7 -11.36 11.21 0.28
C TRP A 7 -11.95 11.72 -1.05
N PRO A 8 -13.28 11.79 -1.22
CA PRO A 8 -14.33 11.36 -0.29
C PRO A 8 -14.44 9.84 -0.17
N GLY A 9 -14.92 9.34 0.98
CA GLY A 9 -15.28 7.94 1.17
C GLY A 9 -16.58 7.58 0.43
N ASP A 10 -16.52 7.46 -0.90
CA ASP A 10 -17.66 7.27 -1.80
C ASP A 10 -17.83 5.82 -2.31
N HIS A 11 -17.20 4.86 -1.64
CA HIS A 11 -17.16 3.43 -1.98
C HIS A 11 -16.54 3.10 -3.36
N LYS A 12 -15.88 4.05 -4.02
CA LYS A 12 -15.18 3.79 -5.29
C LYS A 12 -13.79 3.24 -5.05
N MET A 13 -13.25 2.54 -6.03
CA MET A 13 -11.85 2.14 -6.04
C MET A 13 -10.98 3.34 -6.38
N VAL A 14 -10.02 3.64 -5.54
CA VAL A 14 -9.04 4.70 -5.71
C VAL A 14 -7.67 4.07 -5.89
N THR A 15 -7.05 4.36 -7.03
CA THR A 15 -5.69 3.93 -7.32
C THR A 15 -4.71 4.74 -6.48
N VAL A 16 -3.86 4.04 -5.74
CA VAL A 16 -2.76 4.58 -4.96
C VAL A 16 -1.45 4.04 -5.53
N ASN A 17 -0.45 4.91 -5.64
CA ASN A 17 0.87 4.62 -6.16
C ASN A 17 1.92 4.72 -5.04
N ALA A 18 2.53 3.58 -4.72
CA ALA A 18 3.70 3.54 -3.85
C ALA A 18 4.92 4.15 -4.54
N GLU A 19 5.36 5.29 -4.02
CA GLU A 19 6.66 5.86 -4.36
C GLU A 19 7.76 5.12 -3.62
N LEU A 20 8.53 4.33 -4.37
CA LEU A 20 9.69 3.62 -3.87
C LEU A 20 10.93 4.50 -4.04
N ASN A 21 11.30 5.23 -2.99
CA ASN A 21 12.57 5.96 -2.94
C ASN A 21 13.65 5.04 -2.35
N SER A 22 14.15 4.10 -3.16
CA SER A 22 15.27 3.23 -2.78
C SER A 22 16.61 3.99 -2.81
N SER A 23 16.78 4.92 -1.87
CA SER A 23 18.03 5.66 -1.67
C SER A 23 19.00 4.86 -0.80
N ASP A 24 19.50 3.73 -1.29
CA ASP A 24 20.64 3.07 -0.62
C ASP A 24 21.87 3.05 -1.54
N ALA A 25 22.85 3.87 -1.17
CA ALA A 25 24.05 4.16 -1.94
C ALA A 25 25.16 3.09 -1.79
N VAL A 26 24.98 2.05 -0.96
CA VAL A 26 26.07 1.11 -0.65
C VAL A 26 25.87 -0.30 -1.22
N SER A 27 24.63 -0.77 -1.39
CA SER A 27 24.39 -2.11 -1.97
C SER A 27 23.30 -2.17 -3.04
N GLY A 28 22.49 -1.11 -3.17
CA GLY A 28 21.40 -1.05 -4.14
C GLY A 28 20.28 -2.05 -3.81
N VAL A 29 19.03 -1.57 -3.89
CA VAL A 29 17.87 -2.46 -3.77
C VAL A 29 17.78 -3.30 -5.05
N GLU A 30 17.76 -4.63 -4.92
CA GLU A 30 17.61 -5.55 -6.06
C GLU A 30 16.15 -5.61 -6.49
N SER A 31 15.23 -5.78 -5.54
CA SER A 31 13.81 -5.86 -5.81
C SER A 31 12.99 -5.32 -4.65
N VAL A 32 11.80 -4.81 -4.95
CA VAL A 32 10.78 -4.46 -3.96
C VAL A 32 9.50 -5.15 -4.37
N VAL A 33 8.89 -5.89 -3.45
CA VAL A 33 7.73 -6.73 -3.72
C VAL A 33 6.59 -6.35 -2.77
N LEU A 34 5.39 -6.16 -3.30
CA LEU A 34 4.18 -5.98 -2.52
C LEU A 34 3.81 -7.31 -1.88
N THR A 35 3.97 -7.43 -0.58
CA THR A 35 3.74 -8.70 0.13
C THR A 35 2.37 -8.82 0.75
N SER A 36 1.79 -7.71 1.23
CA SER A 36 0.48 -7.74 1.88
C SER A 36 -0.15 -6.37 1.89
N ILE A 37 -1.48 -6.33 1.83
CA ILE A 37 -2.28 -5.16 2.15
C ILE A 37 -3.39 -5.69 3.05
N THR A 38 -3.50 -5.11 4.25
CA THR A 38 -4.53 -5.45 5.23
C THR A 38 -5.40 -4.24 5.50
N CYS A 39 -6.62 -4.48 5.97
CA CYS A 39 -7.51 -3.44 6.49
C CYS A 39 -7.67 -3.65 8.00
N ASP A 40 -7.78 -2.58 8.77
CA ASP A 40 -8.11 -2.63 10.20
C ASP A 40 -9.56 -3.11 10.45
N GLN A 41 -10.43 -2.97 9.45
CA GLN A 41 -11.82 -3.39 9.45
C GLN A 41 -11.99 -4.74 8.72
N PRO A 42 -13.04 -5.52 9.05
CA PRO A 42 -13.37 -6.72 8.29
C PRO A 42 -13.60 -6.38 6.81
N ASP A 43 -13.22 -7.30 5.94
CA ASP A 43 -13.50 -7.19 4.50
C ASP A 43 -15.01 -6.99 4.30
N SER A 44 -15.38 -5.96 3.53
CA SER A 44 -16.79 -5.72 3.19
C SER A 44 -17.38 -6.87 2.35
N GLY A 45 -16.53 -7.75 1.80
CA GLY A 45 -16.90 -8.81 0.87
C GLY A 45 -17.15 -8.30 -0.55
N LEU A 46 -16.87 -7.01 -0.80
CA LEU A 46 -17.01 -6.37 -2.11
C LEU A 46 -15.67 -6.26 -2.85
N GLY A 47 -14.59 -6.79 -2.27
CA GLY A 47 -13.23 -6.57 -2.76
C GLY A 47 -12.78 -5.14 -2.47
N ASP A 48 -12.33 -4.91 -1.25
CA ASP A 48 -11.87 -3.58 -0.80
C ASP A 48 -10.45 -3.26 -1.27
N ILE A 49 -9.70 -4.27 -1.67
CA ILE A 49 -8.28 -4.20 -2.02
C ILE A 49 -8.10 -4.93 -3.34
N GLN A 50 -7.51 -4.23 -4.31
CA GLN A 50 -7.13 -4.80 -5.60
C GLN A 50 -5.66 -4.50 -5.86
N ALA A 51 -4.82 -5.52 -5.78
CA ALA A 51 -3.38 -5.40 -5.93
C ALA A 51 -2.76 -6.71 -6.44
N ASP A 52 -1.64 -6.60 -7.15
CA ASP A 52 -0.85 -7.75 -7.58
C ASP A 52 0.16 -8.16 -6.51
N PHE A 53 -0.30 -8.91 -5.52
CA PHE A 53 0.55 -9.44 -4.45
C PHE A 53 1.66 -10.36 -4.98
N GLY A 54 2.83 -10.31 -4.36
CA GLY A 54 4.00 -11.09 -4.76
C GLY A 54 4.74 -10.53 -5.96
N THR A 55 4.35 -9.35 -6.47
CA THR A 55 5.02 -8.68 -7.58
C THR A 55 5.63 -7.35 -7.15
N SER A 56 6.44 -6.73 -8.02
CA SER A 56 6.95 -5.37 -7.83
C SER A 56 5.91 -4.29 -8.19
N ALA A 57 4.62 -4.61 -8.10
CA ALA A 57 3.55 -3.66 -8.33
C ALA A 57 3.61 -2.52 -7.31
N THR A 58 3.77 -1.31 -7.83
CA THR A 58 3.69 -0.07 -7.05
C THR A 58 2.31 0.56 -7.13
N SER A 59 1.45 0.09 -8.02
CA SER A 59 0.07 0.53 -8.15
C SER A 59 -0.88 -0.50 -7.55
N PHE A 60 -1.77 -0.05 -6.68
CA PHE A 60 -2.87 -0.85 -6.14
C PHE A 60 -4.10 0.04 -5.99
N SER A 61 -5.28 -0.57 -5.95
CA SER A 61 -6.53 0.16 -5.75
C SER A 61 -7.14 -0.22 -4.41
N LEU A 62 -7.56 0.80 -3.67
CA LEU A 62 -8.22 0.66 -2.37
C LEU A 62 -9.61 1.27 -2.45
N ARG A 63 -10.59 0.64 -1.82
CA ARG A 63 -11.94 1.20 -1.76
C ARG A 63 -11.96 2.42 -0.84
N ALA A 64 -12.58 3.49 -1.30
CA ALA A 64 -12.88 4.68 -0.53
C ALA A 64 -14.04 4.40 0.46
N GLU A 65 -13.84 3.48 1.38
CA GLU A 65 -14.82 3.09 2.39
C GLU A 65 -14.50 3.81 3.70
N LYS A 66 -15.49 4.49 4.28
CA LYS A 66 -15.27 5.43 5.40
C LYS A 66 -14.76 4.72 6.65
N SER A 67 -13.97 5.45 7.44
CA SER A 67 -13.42 4.97 8.72
C SER A 67 -12.56 3.71 8.56
N ARG A 68 -11.76 3.66 7.48
CA ARG A 68 -10.86 2.54 7.20
C ARG A 68 -9.40 2.95 7.17
N ILE A 69 -8.55 2.03 7.55
CA ILE A 69 -7.10 2.14 7.51
C ILE A 69 -6.56 0.91 6.79
N TYR A 70 -5.96 1.16 5.63
CA TYR A 70 -5.25 0.15 4.86
C TYR A 70 -3.78 0.16 5.25
N THR A 71 -3.23 -0.99 5.63
CA THR A 71 -1.81 -1.18 5.92
C THR A 71 -1.17 -1.95 4.78
N ILE A 72 -0.35 -1.27 4.00
CA ILE A 72 0.38 -1.79 2.86
C ILE A 72 1.77 -2.21 3.33
N THR A 73 2.18 -3.42 2.99
CA THR A 73 3.47 -4.00 3.40
C THR A 73 4.26 -4.42 2.17
N TYR A 74 5.42 -3.81 2.01
CA TYR A 74 6.42 -4.11 0.99
C TYR A 74 7.61 -4.84 1.61
N THR A 75 8.21 -5.75 0.85
CA THR A 75 9.49 -6.37 1.19
C THR A 75 10.52 -5.98 0.14
N ALA A 76 11.52 -5.23 0.54
CA ALA A 76 12.70 -4.92 -0.26
C ALA A 76 13.75 -6.02 -0.07
N THR A 77 14.36 -6.49 -1.14
CA THR A 77 15.53 -7.39 -1.11
C THR A 77 16.71 -6.65 -1.72
N ASP A 78 17.87 -6.62 -1.05
CA ASP A 78 19.10 -6.06 -1.58
C ASP A 78 19.88 -7.10 -2.42
N LYS A 79 20.90 -6.65 -3.16
CA LYS A 79 21.74 -7.55 -3.97
C LYS A 79 22.53 -8.60 -3.17
N ALA A 80 22.63 -8.43 -1.85
CA ALA A 80 23.26 -9.39 -0.95
C ALA A 80 22.25 -10.44 -0.43
N GLY A 81 20.97 -10.30 -0.76
CA GLY A 81 19.89 -11.18 -0.32
C GLY A 81 19.25 -10.78 1.02
N ASN A 82 19.63 -9.64 1.61
CA ASN A 82 19.00 -9.15 2.83
C ASN A 82 17.59 -8.64 2.52
N LYS A 83 16.62 -9.03 3.35
CA LYS A 83 15.21 -8.63 3.21
C LYS A 83 14.85 -7.60 4.26
N THR A 84 14.28 -6.48 3.82
CA THR A 84 13.76 -5.41 4.67
C THR A 84 12.26 -5.28 4.45
N VAL A 85 11.47 -5.33 5.51
CA VAL A 85 10.02 -5.15 5.45
C VAL A 85 9.69 -3.71 5.79
N VAL A 86 8.90 -3.06 4.96
CA VAL A 86 8.45 -1.68 5.11
C VAL A 86 6.93 -1.64 5.01
N SER A 87 6.28 -1.00 5.96
CA SER A 87 4.83 -0.80 5.92
C SER A 87 4.48 0.68 5.78
N ALA A 88 3.34 0.95 5.14
CA ALA A 88 2.74 2.26 5.01
C ALA A 88 1.24 2.16 5.25
N THR A 89 0.62 3.24 5.72
CA THR A 89 -0.80 3.28 6.03
C THR A 89 -1.51 4.30 5.16
N VAL A 90 -2.66 3.92 4.61
CA VAL A 90 -3.59 4.78 3.89
C VAL A 90 -4.89 4.84 4.65
N THR A 91 -5.35 6.04 4.99
CA THR A 91 -6.56 6.25 5.79
C THR A 91 -7.70 6.80 4.95
N VAL A 92 -8.91 6.33 5.20
CA VAL A 92 -10.15 6.88 4.65
C VAL A 92 -10.92 7.54 5.80
N PRO A 93 -10.73 8.84 6.05
CA PRO A 93 -11.41 9.52 7.14
C PRO A 93 -12.93 9.52 6.92
N HIS A 94 -13.68 9.57 8.02
CA HIS A 94 -15.14 9.70 7.96
C HIS A 94 -15.58 11.14 7.59
N ASP A 95 -14.82 12.14 8.03
CA ASP A 95 -15.04 13.57 7.77
C ASP A 95 -13.69 14.31 7.60
N GLN A 96 -13.65 15.34 6.75
CA GLN A 96 -12.61 16.36 6.73
C GLN A 96 -13.22 17.66 7.28
N SER A 97 -13.04 17.92 8.58
CA SER A 97 -13.47 19.18 9.22
C SER A 97 -12.48 20.30 9.01
#